data_AF-A0A3D0RS71-F1
#
_entry.id   AF-A0A3D0RS71-F1
#
_cell.length_a   1.000
_cell.length_b   1.000
_cell.length_c   1.000
_cell.angle_alpha   90.00
_cell.angle_beta   90.00
_cell.angle_gamma   90.00
#
_symmetry.space_group_name_H-M   'P 1'
#
loop_
_entity.id
_entity.type
_entity.pdbx_description
1 polymer ?
#
loop_
_entity_poly.entity_id
_entity_poly.type
_entity_poly.pdbx_seq_one_letter_code
_entity_poly.pdbx_strand_id
1 'polypeptide(L)'
;IRARESRSGGVAGRRSGGGVLWRAKIAGNMVGQLFLRSFERSDRIYNAMVARGYAGHLYTLNAHEMKSYDYFAAAFAIALIFILQLIGRL
;
A
#
# COMPACT_ATOMS: atom_id res chain seq x y z
N ILE A 1 21.53 10.57 10.82
CA ILE A 1 20.44 10.04 11.68
C ILE A 1 19.53 11.14 12.29
N ARG A 2 20.02 12.36 12.55
CA ARG A 2 19.24 13.50 13.10
C ARG A 2 17.98 13.96 12.33
N ALA A 3 17.89 13.73 11.02
CA ALA A 3 16.77 14.22 10.20
C ALA A 3 15.42 13.50 10.42
N ARG A 4 15.44 12.28 10.96
CA ARG A 4 14.21 11.54 11.29
C ARG A 4 13.63 12.00 12.64
N GLU A 5 14.50 12.35 13.58
CA GLU A 5 14.14 12.79 14.93
C GLU A 5 13.55 14.20 14.95
N SER A 6 13.97 15.09 14.04
CA SER A 6 13.37 16.43 13.91
C SER A 6 11.89 16.40 13.50
N ARG A 7 11.44 15.32 12.85
CA ARG A 7 10.02 15.13 12.48
C ARG A 7 9.15 14.69 13.66
N SER A 8 9.76 14.19 14.73
CA SER A 8 9.09 13.76 15.95
C SER A 8 9.66 14.56 17.13
N GLY A 9 9.12 15.75 17.37
CA GLY A 9 9.55 16.63 18.46
C GLY A 9 9.40 15.96 19.82
N GLY A 10 10.46 15.30 20.29
CA GLY A 10 10.58 14.75 21.63
C GLY A 10 11.50 15.66 22.45
N VAL A 11 11.07 16.07 23.64
CA VAL A 11 11.92 16.78 24.59
C VAL A 11 12.90 15.78 25.21
N ALA A 12 14.20 16.07 25.16
CA ALA A 12 15.23 15.22 25.75
C ALA A 12 14.93 14.98 27.25
N GLY A 13 14.91 13.71 27.67
CA GLY A 13 14.61 13.32 29.06
C GLY A 13 13.12 13.12 29.38
N ARG A 14 12.18 13.33 28.44
CA ARG A 14 10.76 13.04 28.62
C ARG A 14 10.29 11.99 27.61
N ARG A 15 9.48 11.01 28.06
CA ARG A 15 8.84 10.05 27.15
C ARG A 15 7.98 10.81 26.13
N SER A 16 8.31 10.67 24.86
CA SER A 16 7.57 11.28 23.75
C SER A 16 6.37 10.42 23.38
N GLY A 17 5.20 11.06 23.29
CA GLY A 17 3.92 10.44 22.94
C GLY A 17 3.12 9.91 24.13
N GLY A 18 1.79 9.99 24.02
CA GLY A 18 0.87 9.42 25.01
C GLY A 18 0.73 7.90 24.91
N GLY A 19 -0.10 7.34 25.81
CA GLY A 19 -0.44 5.91 25.83
C GLY A 19 -1.21 5.45 24.58
N VAL A 20 -1.51 4.15 24.50
CA VAL A 20 -2.14 3.52 23.33
C VAL A 20 -3.44 4.22 22.93
N LEU A 21 -4.30 4.56 23.90
CA LEU A 21 -5.55 5.30 23.66
C LEU A 21 -5.32 6.68 23.04
N TRP A 22 -4.31 7.41 23.51
CA TRP A 22 -3.95 8.71 22.95
C TRP A 22 -3.46 8.58 21.51
N ARG A 23 -2.60 7.59 21.23
CA ARG A 23 -2.11 7.32 19.88
C ARG A 23 -3.23 6.91 18.93
N ALA A 24 -4.16 6.07 19.39
CA ALA A 24 -5.34 5.67 18.62
C ALA A 24 -6.21 6.88 18.26
N LYS A 25 -6.43 7.82 19.19
CA LYS A 25 -7.16 9.06 18.92
C LYS A 25 -6.46 9.91 17.84
N ILE A 26 -5.14 10.11 17.94
CA ILE A 26 -4.39 10.89 16.95
C ILE A 26 -4.43 10.21 15.58
N ALA A 27 -4.18 8.91 15.52
CA ALA A 27 -4.25 8.13 14.28
C ALA A 27 -5.65 8.17 13.66
N GLY A 28 -6.71 8.06 14.47
CA GLY A 28 -8.09 8.16 14.01
C GLY A 28 -8.40 9.51 13.35
N ASN A 29 -7.94 10.62 13.94
CA ASN A 29 -8.09 11.95 13.34
C ASN A 29 -7.34 12.06 12.01
N MET A 30 -6.13 11.50 11.93
CA MET A 30 -5.35 11.46 10.69
C MET A 30 -6.06 10.64 9.61
N VAL A 31 -6.59 9.47 9.95
CA VAL A 31 -7.33 8.61 9.03
C VAL A 31 -8.61 9.31 8.56
N GLY A 32 -9.37 9.94 9.45
CA GLY A 32 -10.58 10.67 9.08
C GLY A 32 -10.31 11.81 8.09
N GLN A 33 -9.26 12.60 8.32
CA GLN A 33 -8.84 13.65 7.40
C GLN A 33 -8.36 13.10 6.05
N LEU A 34 -7.59 12.02 6.08
CA LEU A 34 -7.12 11.36 4.86
C LEU A 34 -8.30 10.82 4.05
N PHE A 35 -9.28 10.20 4.70
CA PHE A 35 -10.48 9.66 4.07
C PHE A 35 -11.26 10.75 3.34
N LEU A 36 -11.60 11.85 4.04
CA LEU A 36 -12.38 12.95 3.46
C LEU A 36 -11.67 13.56 2.25
N ARG A 37 -10.37 13.86 2.39
CA ARG A 37 -9.57 14.44 1.29
C ARG A 37 -9.41 13.49 0.11
N SER A 38 -9.29 12.19 0.37
CA SER A 38 -9.18 11.18 -0.71
C SER A 38 -10.50 11.06 -1.46
N PHE A 39 -11.63 11.13 -0.75
CA PHE A 39 -12.96 11.10 -1.35
C PHE A 39 -13.22 12.33 -2.25
N GLU A 40 -13.03 13.54 -1.73
CA GLU A 40 -13.18 14.78 -2.53
C GLU A 40 -12.23 14.84 -3.73
N ARG A 41 -11.03 14.24 -3.60
CA ARG A 41 -10.08 14.12 -4.71
C ARG A 41 -10.60 13.13 -5.76
N SER A 42 -11.15 11.99 -5.35
CA SER A 42 -11.73 11.00 -6.27
C SER A 42 -12.85 11.62 -7.10
N ASP A 43 -13.74 12.41 -6.51
CA ASP A 43 -14.82 13.09 -7.25
C ASP A 43 -14.27 14.09 -8.28
N ARG A 44 -13.27 14.90 -7.90
CA ARG A 44 -12.62 15.82 -8.84
C ARG A 44 -11.93 15.09 -9.98
N ILE A 45 -11.27 13.97 -9.70
CA ILE A 45 -10.66 13.13 -10.73
C ILE A 45 -11.74 12.53 -11.63
N TYR A 46 -12.82 12.00 -11.06
CA TYR A 46 -13.95 11.44 -11.81
C TYR A 46 -14.57 12.45 -12.77
N ASN A 47 -14.86 13.67 -12.30
CA ASN A 47 -15.39 14.74 -13.15
C ASN A 47 -14.41 15.09 -14.29
N ALA A 48 -13.10 15.12 -14.00
CA ALA A 48 -12.09 15.34 -15.02
C ALA A 48 -11.95 14.14 -16.00
N MET A 49 -12.27 12.92 -15.57
CA MET A 49 -12.33 11.75 -16.45
C MET A 49 -13.54 11.83 -17.37
N VAL A 50 -14.73 12.15 -16.84
CA VAL A 50 -15.96 12.31 -17.63
C VAL A 50 -15.82 13.41 -18.67
N ALA A 51 -15.22 14.56 -18.32
CA ALA A 51 -14.97 15.65 -19.27
C ALA A 51 -14.03 15.26 -20.43
N ARG A 52 -13.21 14.22 -20.27
CA ARG A 52 -12.33 13.67 -21.33
C ARG A 52 -12.96 12.51 -22.09
N GLY A 53 -14.22 12.15 -21.81
CA GLY A 53 -14.93 11.05 -22.48
C GLY A 53 -14.78 9.68 -21.80
N TYR A 54 -14.56 9.64 -20.48
CA TYR A 54 -14.50 8.38 -19.74
C TYR A 54 -15.79 7.55 -19.88
N ALA A 55 -15.67 6.36 -20.47
CA ALA A 55 -16.77 5.46 -20.78
C ALA A 55 -17.04 4.39 -19.70
N GLY A 56 -16.47 4.54 -18.50
CA GLY A 56 -16.65 3.55 -17.41
C GLY A 56 -15.55 2.48 -17.31
N HIS A 57 -14.61 2.45 -18.25
CA HIS A 57 -13.49 1.50 -18.25
C HIS A 57 -12.18 2.17 -17.84
N LEU A 58 -11.47 1.55 -16.88
CA LEU A 58 -10.13 1.97 -16.48
C LEU A 58 -9.10 1.42 -17.46
N TYR A 59 -8.55 2.28 -18.30
CA TYR A 59 -7.44 1.92 -19.18
C TYR A 59 -6.13 2.04 -18.42
N THR A 60 -5.44 0.92 -18.22
CA THR A 60 -4.08 0.92 -17.66
C THR A 60 -3.09 1.23 -18.78
N LEU A 61 -2.15 2.15 -18.54
CA LEU A 61 -1.12 2.50 -19.54
C LEU A 61 -0.23 1.31 -19.89
N ASN A 62 -0.03 0.40 -18.93
CA ASN A 62 0.66 -0.86 -19.12
C ASN A 62 -0.23 -1.97 -18.57
N ALA A 63 -1.00 -2.61 -19.45
CA ALA A 63 -1.67 -3.86 -19.08
C ALA A 63 -0.58 -4.89 -18.72
N HIS A 64 -0.68 -5.48 -17.53
CA HIS A 64 0.23 -6.56 -17.16
C HIS A 64 -0.18 -7.81 -17.93
N GLU A 65 0.62 -8.18 -18.93
CA GLU A 65 0.46 -9.43 -19.66
C GLU A 65 1.49 -10.43 -19.13
N MET A 66 1.03 -11.62 -18.74
CA MET A 66 1.92 -12.70 -18.32
C MET A 66 2.76 -13.13 -19.53
N LYS A 67 4.07 -12.97 -19.41
CA LYS A 67 5.01 -13.42 -20.44
C LYS A 67 5.29 -14.90 -20.24
N SER A 68 5.73 -15.58 -21.30
CA SER A 68 6.10 -17.01 -21.23
C SER A 68 7.11 -17.31 -20.13
N TYR A 69 8.03 -16.37 -19.85
CA TYR A 69 8.99 -16.48 -18.74
C TYR A 69 8.32 -16.56 -17.37
N ASP A 70 7.22 -15.83 -17.14
CA ASP A 70 6.52 -15.82 -15.86
C ASP A 70 5.89 -17.19 -15.58
N TYR A 71 5.40 -17.87 -16.62
CA TYR A 71 4.91 -19.24 -16.52
C TYR A 71 6.02 -20.24 -16.21
N PHE A 72 7.19 -20.12 -16.85
CA PHE A 72 8.33 -20.99 -16.55
C PHE A 72 8.86 -20.76 -15.12
N ALA A 73 8.95 -19.50 -14.68
CA ALA A 73 9.35 -19.16 -13.33
C ALA A 73 8.35 -19.70 -12.29
N ALA A 74 7.05 -19.58 -12.55
CA ALA A 74 6.00 -20.13 -11.69
C ALA A 74 6.06 -21.66 -11.63
N ALA A 75 6.20 -22.33 -12.78
CA ALA A 75 6.32 -23.79 -12.84
C ALA A 75 7.56 -24.29 -12.10
N PHE A 76 8.70 -23.62 -12.26
CA PHE A 76 9.93 -23.94 -11.55
C PHE A 76 9.78 -23.77 -10.04
N ALA A 77 9.18 -22.66 -9.59
CA ALA A 77 8.92 -22.42 -8.17
C ALA A 77 8.00 -23.49 -7.56
N ILE A 78 6.93 -23.87 -8.26
CA ILE A 78 6.02 -24.93 -7.83
C ILE A 78 6.76 -26.27 -7.75
N ALA A 79 7.54 -26.63 -8.76
CA ALA A 79 8.31 -27.86 -8.77
C ALA A 79 9.31 -27.92 -7.60
N LEU A 80 10.00 -26.82 -7.33
CA LEU A 80 10.95 -26.73 -6.21
C LEU A 80 10.26 -26.91 -4.86
N ILE A 81 9.07 -26.32 -4.67
CA ILE A 81 8.26 -26.52 -3.45
C ILE A 81 7.87 -27.99 -3.30
N PHE A 82 7.41 -28.65 -4.37
CA PHE A 82 7.04 -30.06 -4.33
C PHE A 82 8.23 -30.94 -3.97
N ILE A 83 9.39 -30.71 -4.58
CA ILE A 83 10.63 -31.45 -4.27
C ILE A 83 11.00 -31.30 -2.79
N LEU A 84 10.97 -30.08 -2.27
CA LEU A 84 11.25 -29.82 -0.86
C LEU A 84 10.26 -30.53 0.08
N GLN A 85 8.97 -30.50 -0.23
CA GLN A 85 7.95 -31.21 0.56
C GLN A 85 8.14 -32.73 0.53
N LEU A 86 8.57 -33.28 -0.60
CA LEU A 86 8.78 -34.72 -0.76
C LEU A 86 10.01 -35.18 0.01
N ILE A 87 11.10 -34.40 -0.02
CA ILE A 87 12.31 -34.64 0.79
C ILE A 87 12.02 -34.50 2.28
N GLY A 88 11.25 -33.50 2.70
CA GLY A 88 10.91 -33.30 4.11
C GLY A 88 9.89 -34.31 4.67
N ARG A 89 9.21 -35.07 3.81
CA ARG A 89 8.23 -36.09 4.19
C ARG A 89 8.79 -37.52 4.13
N LEU A 90 9.91 -37.73 3.43
CA LEU A 90 10.74 -38.94 3.48
C LEU A 90 11.57 -38.97 4.77
#